data_AF-A0AB35Y914-F1
#
_entry.id   AF-A0AB35Y914-F1
#
_cell.length_a   1.000
_cell.length_b   1.000
_cell.length_c   1.000
_cell.angle_alpha   90.00
_cell.angle_beta   90.00
_cell.angle_gamma   90.00
#
_symmetry.space_group_name_H-M   'P 1'
#
loop_
_entity.id
_entity.type
_entity.pdbx_description
1 polymer ?
#
loop_
_entity_poly.entity_id
_entity_poly.type
_entity_poly.pdbx_seq_one_letter_code
_entity_poly.pdbx_strand_id
1 'polypeptide(L)'
;AQENPLAMIETQSFYEVCPYLILTAHLRAWVYIAMGLAQYNRLSDSQKAVVDQAGAECQAYEHELFLDNEEKYYNQLQEQGMEFIEVDTQEFADAMVSGVLPILTDSQKKIYDAIEALA
;
A
#
# COMPACT_ATOMS: atom_id res chain seq x y z
N ALA A 1 7.54 -16.15 6.36
CA ALA A 1 6.13 -15.74 6.20
C ALA A 1 6.04 -14.82 5.01
N GLN A 2 4.93 -14.83 4.28
CA GLN A 2 4.67 -13.84 3.25
C GLN A 2 4.48 -12.44 3.86
N GLU A 3 4.83 -11.41 3.10
CA GLU A 3 4.73 -10.00 3.51
C GLU A 3 3.97 -9.11 2.51
N ASN A 4 3.86 -9.57 1.26
CA ASN A 4 3.20 -8.82 0.20
C ASN A 4 1.68 -8.66 0.44
N PRO A 5 1.03 -7.68 -0.21
CA PRO A 5 -0.42 -7.57 -0.21
C PRO A 5 -1.12 -8.85 -0.69
N LEU A 6 -2.34 -9.11 -0.19
CA LEU A 6 -3.08 -10.35 -0.44
C LEU A 6 -3.26 -10.65 -1.93
N ALA A 7 -3.58 -9.61 -2.71
CA ALA A 7 -3.73 -9.72 -4.16
C ALA A 7 -2.45 -10.23 -4.85
N MET A 8 -1.26 -9.83 -4.38
CA MET A 8 0.01 -10.29 -4.96
C MET A 8 0.33 -11.73 -4.53
N ILE A 9 0.01 -12.10 -3.28
CA ILE A 9 0.17 -13.48 -2.81
C ILE A 9 -0.68 -14.43 -3.65
N GLU A 10 -1.93 -14.07 -3.93
CA GLU A 10 -2.85 -14.88 -4.73
C GLU A 10 -2.42 -14.95 -6.19
N THR A 11 -2.26 -13.81 -6.86
CA THR A 11 -2.01 -13.76 -8.30
C THR A 11 -0.68 -14.38 -8.72
N GLN A 12 0.29 -14.42 -7.80
CA GLN A 12 1.60 -15.05 -8.01
C GLN A 12 1.70 -16.45 -7.40
N SER A 13 0.61 -16.98 -6.86
CA SER A 13 0.52 -18.31 -6.26
C SER A 13 1.53 -18.57 -5.14
N PHE A 14 1.91 -17.54 -4.40
CA PHE A 14 2.90 -17.65 -3.33
C PHE A 14 2.45 -18.53 -2.16
N TYR A 15 1.15 -18.71 -2.00
CA TYR A 15 0.55 -19.61 -1.02
C TYR A 15 0.97 -21.07 -1.20
N GLU A 16 1.36 -21.48 -2.42
CA GLU A 16 1.77 -22.86 -2.72
C GLU A 16 3.10 -23.25 -2.05
N VAL A 17 3.97 -22.26 -1.79
CA VAL A 17 5.33 -22.47 -1.30
C VAL A 17 5.64 -21.79 0.03
N CYS A 18 4.74 -20.92 0.51
CA CYS A 18 4.86 -20.23 1.79
C CYS A 18 3.50 -20.26 2.51
N PRO A 19 3.28 -21.20 3.45
CA PRO A 19 1.94 -21.44 4.01
C PRO A 19 1.55 -20.46 5.12
N TYR A 20 2.42 -19.53 5.53
CA TYR A 20 2.17 -18.64 6.67
C TYR A 20 2.15 -17.17 6.24
N LEU A 21 1.11 -16.45 6.64
CA LEU A 21 1.01 -15.00 6.57
C LEU A 21 0.93 -14.41 7.98
N ILE A 22 1.87 -13.53 8.34
CA ILE A 22 1.86 -12.84 9.63
C ILE A 22 1.31 -11.43 9.39
N LEU A 23 0.19 -11.11 10.03
CA LEU A 23 -0.58 -9.87 9.83
C LEU A 23 0.07 -8.68 10.57
N THR A 24 1.28 -8.33 10.16
CA THR A 24 2.10 -7.26 10.76
C THR A 24 1.66 -5.85 10.39
N ALA A 25 0.94 -5.68 9.27
CA ALA A 25 0.52 -4.38 8.73
C ALA A 25 1.65 -3.33 8.64
N HIS A 26 2.89 -3.78 8.42
CA HIS A 26 4.11 -2.97 8.57
C HIS A 26 4.32 -1.95 7.43
N LEU A 27 3.58 -2.05 6.34
CA LEU A 27 3.62 -1.11 5.22
C LEU A 27 2.22 -0.87 4.66
N ARG A 28 1.73 0.37 4.78
CA ARG A 28 0.58 0.86 4.01
C ARG A 28 1.11 1.55 2.77
N ALA A 29 1.15 0.83 1.65
CA ALA A 29 1.66 1.34 0.39
C ALA A 29 0.55 1.98 -0.46
N TRP A 30 0.94 2.88 -1.36
CA TRP A 30 0.09 3.44 -2.39
C TRP A 30 0.91 3.63 -3.68
N VAL A 31 0.21 3.73 -4.80
CA VAL A 31 0.83 3.93 -6.11
C VAL A 31 0.42 5.29 -6.65
N TYR A 32 1.33 5.96 -7.34
CA TYR A 32 1.06 7.23 -8.01
C TYR A 32 0.83 6.99 -9.50
N ILE A 33 -0.22 7.61 -10.04
CA ILE A 33 -0.32 7.84 -11.49
C ILE A 33 0.60 9.01 -11.82
N ALA A 34 1.70 8.75 -12.50
CA ALA A 34 2.70 9.76 -12.83
C ALA A 34 2.71 10.09 -14.34
N MET A 35 2.83 11.38 -14.66
CA MET A 35 3.02 11.87 -16.02
C MET A 35 4.25 12.79 -16.07
N GLY A 36 5.00 12.72 -17.16
CA GLY A 36 6.12 13.64 -17.39
C GLY A 36 5.63 15.09 -17.43
N LEU A 37 6.20 15.95 -16.59
CA LEU A 37 5.75 17.33 -16.44
C LEU A 37 5.80 18.12 -17.76
N ALA A 38 6.83 17.89 -18.59
CA ALA A 38 6.95 18.54 -19.89
C ALA A 38 5.84 18.11 -20.86
N GLN A 39 5.43 16.85 -20.83
CA GLN A 39 4.34 16.31 -21.65
C GLN A 39 3.01 16.86 -21.16
N TYR A 40 2.76 16.87 -19.85
CA TYR A 40 1.55 17.42 -19.25
C TYR A 40 1.41 18.92 -19.60
N ASN A 41 2.50 19.69 -19.51
CA ASN A 41 2.48 21.12 -19.83
C ASN A 41 2.25 21.43 -21.32
N ARG A 42 2.46 20.46 -22.23
CA ARG A 42 2.16 20.61 -23.66
C ARG A 42 0.68 20.39 -24.00
N LEU A 43 -0.09 19.81 -23.08
CA LEU A 43 -1.53 19.63 -23.24
C LEU A 43 -2.25 20.99 -23.21
N SER A 44 -3.33 21.12 -23.99
CA SER A 44 -4.27 22.22 -23.82
C SER A 44 -4.97 22.13 -22.47
N ASP A 45 -5.57 23.22 -22.01
CA ASP A 45 -6.31 23.22 -20.73
C ASP A 45 -7.46 22.20 -20.73
N SER A 46 -8.13 22.02 -21.87
CA SER A 46 -9.17 20.98 -22.03
C SER A 46 -8.60 19.56 -21.93
N GLN A 47 -7.40 19.32 -22.44
CA GLN A 47 -6.75 18.01 -22.34
C GLN A 47 -6.23 17.73 -20.93
N LYS A 48 -5.70 18.75 -20.24
CA LYS A 48 -5.32 18.64 -18.83
C LYS A 48 -6.52 18.28 -17.97
N ALA A 49 -7.64 18.97 -18.16
CA ALA A 49 -8.88 18.68 -17.44
C ALA A 49 -9.34 17.23 -17.61
N VAL A 50 -9.25 16.67 -18.83
CA VAL A 50 -9.58 15.26 -19.09
C VAL A 50 -8.61 14.31 -18.38
N VAL A 51 -7.30 14.60 -18.43
CA VAL A 51 -6.28 13.76 -17.75
C VAL A 51 -6.46 13.79 -16.24
N ASP A 52 -6.68 14.97 -15.65
CA ASP A 52 -6.88 15.14 -14.21
C ASP A 52 -8.16 14.44 -13.74
N GLN A 53 -9.25 14.59 -14.51
CA GLN A 53 -10.52 13.89 -14.24
C GLN A 53 -10.34 12.37 -14.31
N ALA A 54 -9.70 11.86 -15.37
CA ALA A 54 -9.44 10.43 -15.50
C ALA A 54 -8.54 9.89 -14.36
N GLY A 55 -7.58 10.69 -13.89
CA GLY A 55 -6.76 10.36 -12.73
C GLY A 55 -7.59 10.22 -11.45
N ALA A 56 -8.50 11.17 -11.19
CA ALA A 56 -9.39 11.13 -10.03
C ALA A 56 -10.39 9.94 -10.10
N GLU A 57 -10.98 9.70 -11.27
CA GLU A 57 -11.86 8.55 -11.50
C GLU A 57 -11.12 7.22 -11.31
N CYS A 58 -9.90 7.10 -11.84
CA CYS A 58 -9.07 5.92 -11.66
C CYS A 58 -8.74 5.68 -10.19
N GLN A 59 -8.40 6.72 -9.43
CA GLN A 59 -8.12 6.59 -8.00
C GLN A 59 -9.34 6.07 -7.23
N ALA A 60 -10.52 6.66 -7.49
CA ALA A 60 -11.74 6.24 -6.81
C ALA A 60 -12.10 4.79 -7.13
N TYR A 61 -12.05 4.43 -8.41
CA TYR A 61 -12.39 3.09 -8.87
C TYR A 61 -11.39 2.02 -8.41
N GLU A 62 -10.09 2.33 -8.43
CA GLU A 62 -9.06 1.42 -7.92
C GLU A 62 -9.24 1.18 -6.42
N HIS A 63 -9.60 2.21 -5.64
CA HIS A 63 -9.82 2.05 -4.21
C HIS A 63 -11.00 1.12 -3.90
N GLU A 64 -12.09 1.23 -4.66
CA GLU A 64 -13.23 0.29 -4.56
C GLU A 64 -12.77 -1.15 -4.87
N LEU A 65 -12.04 -1.35 -5.97
CA LEU A 65 -11.50 -2.66 -6.33
C LEU A 65 -10.53 -3.22 -5.28
N PHE A 66 -9.71 -2.36 -4.66
CA PHE A 66 -8.80 -2.74 -3.61
C PHE A 66 -9.54 -3.30 -2.40
N LEU A 67 -10.59 -2.61 -1.93
CA LEU A 67 -11.38 -3.06 -0.78
C LEU A 67 -12.09 -4.40 -1.05
N ASP A 68 -12.67 -4.55 -2.24
CA ASP A 68 -13.31 -5.81 -2.67
C ASP A 68 -12.28 -6.96 -2.71
N ASN A 69 -11.08 -6.68 -3.21
CA ASN A 69 -10.00 -7.67 -3.32
C ASN A 69 -9.43 -8.06 -1.96
N GLU A 70 -9.29 -7.12 -1.02
CA GLU A 70 -8.80 -7.42 0.33
C GLU A 70 -9.72 -8.46 1.01
N GLU A 71 -11.03 -8.25 1.02
CA GLU A 71 -11.97 -9.21 1.60
C GLU A 71 -11.96 -10.56 0.85
N LYS A 72 -12.00 -10.51 -0.49
CA LYS A 72 -11.99 -11.71 -1.32
C LYS A 72 -10.75 -12.57 -1.08
N TYR A 73 -9.56 -11.98 -1.18
CA TYR A 73 -8.30 -12.73 -1.11
C TYR A 73 -7.97 -13.15 0.31
N TYR A 74 -8.40 -12.41 1.33
CA TYR A 74 -8.30 -12.85 2.73
C TYR A 74 -8.95 -14.22 2.91
N ASN A 75 -10.19 -14.37 2.47
CA ASN A 75 -10.94 -15.62 2.56
C ASN A 75 -10.34 -16.72 1.66
N GLN A 76 -10.05 -16.41 0.39
CA GLN A 76 -9.55 -17.39 -0.58
C GLN A 76 -8.20 -18.00 -0.16
N LEU A 77 -7.28 -17.18 0.35
CA LEU A 77 -5.95 -17.66 0.76
C LEU A 77 -6.05 -18.60 1.97
N GLN A 78 -6.97 -18.35 2.90
CA GLN A 78 -7.25 -19.27 4.00
C GLN A 78 -7.87 -20.58 3.51
N GLU A 79 -8.82 -20.53 2.57
CA GLU A 79 -9.41 -21.73 1.94
C GLU A 79 -8.37 -22.57 1.18
N GLN A 80 -7.36 -21.91 0.60
CA GLN A 80 -6.21 -22.55 -0.04
C GLN A 80 -5.17 -23.11 0.95
N GLY A 81 -5.42 -22.95 2.26
CA GLY A 81 -4.64 -23.58 3.32
C GLY A 81 -3.53 -22.72 3.90
N MET A 82 -3.48 -21.42 3.60
CA MET A 82 -2.59 -20.52 4.33
C MET A 82 -3.08 -20.31 5.76
N GLU A 83 -2.14 -20.30 6.70
CA GLU A 83 -2.38 -19.95 8.10
C GLU A 83 -2.08 -18.47 8.33
N PHE A 84 -3.11 -17.75 8.80
CA PHE A 84 -3.04 -16.33 9.11
C PHE A 84 -2.75 -16.18 10.60
N ILE A 85 -1.66 -15.48 10.91
CA ILE A 85 -1.17 -15.28 12.28
C ILE A 85 -1.36 -13.81 12.64
N GLU A 86 -2.25 -13.57 13.58
CA GLU A 86 -2.43 -12.24 14.20
C GLU A 86 -1.30 -11.97 15.19
N VAL A 87 -0.88 -10.71 15.25
CA VAL A 87 0.18 -10.23 16.15
C VAL A 87 -0.19 -8.87 16.73
N ASP A 88 0.42 -8.50 17.84
CA ASP A 88 0.39 -7.12 18.31
C ASP A 88 1.24 -6.25 17.37
N THR A 89 0.58 -5.48 16.51
CA THR A 89 1.27 -4.63 15.53
C THR A 89 2.03 -3.48 16.18
N GLN A 90 1.71 -3.11 17.42
CA GLN A 90 2.42 -2.06 18.15
C GLN A 90 3.85 -2.50 18.50
N GLU A 91 4.07 -3.75 18.90
CA GLU A 91 5.42 -4.25 19.20
C GLU A 91 6.34 -4.18 17.97
N PHE A 92 5.79 -4.46 16.78
CA PHE A 92 6.51 -4.32 15.52
C PHE A 92 6.76 -2.84 15.18
N ALA A 93 5.76 -1.97 15.35
CA ALA A 93 5.91 -0.55 15.11
C ALA A 93 7.00 0.07 15.99
N ASP A 94 6.98 -0.18 17.30
CA ASP A 94 7.96 0.37 18.25
C ASP A 94 9.40 -0.08 17.93
N ALA A 95 9.56 -1.36 17.57
CA ALA A 95 10.84 -1.91 17.16
C ALA A 95 11.36 -1.22 15.89
N MET A 96 10.50 -0.94 14.92
CA MET A 96 10.88 -0.28 13.66
C MET A 96 11.13 1.22 13.82
N VAL A 97 10.30 1.94 14.58
CA VAL A 97 10.47 3.38 14.85
C VAL A 97 11.85 3.67 15.45
N SER A 98 12.28 2.84 16.41
CA SER A 98 13.60 2.94 17.04
C SER A 98 14.76 2.79 16.04
N GLY A 99 14.58 2.01 14.98
CA GLY A 99 15.56 1.82 13.91
C GLY A 99 15.48 2.86 12.78
N VAL A 100 14.28 3.36 12.48
CA VAL A 100 14.03 4.28 11.36
C VAL A 100 14.31 5.72 11.73
N LEU A 101 13.88 6.21 12.89
CA LEU A 101 14.07 7.62 13.25
C LEU A 101 15.53 8.09 13.23
N PRO A 102 16.53 7.30 13.67
CA PRO A 102 17.93 7.72 13.63
C PRO A 102 18.53 7.85 12.23
N ILE A 103 17.94 7.22 11.20
CA ILE A 103 18.44 7.28 9.82
C ILE A 103 17.82 8.42 9.00
N LEU A 104 16.73 9.04 9.49
CA LEU A 104 16.09 10.16 8.82
C LEU A 104 16.92 11.43 8.95
N THR A 105 16.91 12.25 7.89
CA THR A 105 17.39 13.63 7.99
C THR A 105 16.43 14.49 8.82
N ASP A 106 16.88 15.64 9.31
CA ASP A 106 16.01 16.58 10.05
C ASP A 106 14.75 16.99 9.26
N SER A 107 14.85 17.11 7.93
CA SER A 107 13.70 17.45 7.08
C SER A 107 12.74 16.27 6.94
N GLN A 108 13.24 15.04 6.81
CA GLN A 108 12.41 13.84 6.76
C GLN A 108 11.72 13.58 8.09
N LYS A 109 12.41 13.79 9.21
CA LYS A 109 11.84 13.65 10.54
C LYS A 109 10.67 14.63 10.77
N LYS A 110 10.81 15.89 10.33
CA LYS A 110 9.70 16.86 10.39
C LYS A 110 8.48 16.41 9.59
N ILE A 111 8.68 15.77 8.44
CA ILE A 111 7.58 15.21 7.63
C ILE A 111 6.95 14.03 8.36
N TYR A 112 7.77 13.13 8.93
CA TYR A 112 7.30 12.01 9.74
C TYR A 112 6.42 12.49 10.90
N ASP A 113 6.92 13.43 11.72
CA ASP A 113 6.19 13.96 12.88
C ASP A 113 4.86 14.62 12.46
N ALA A 114 4.85 15.29 11.28
CA ALA A 114 3.64 15.90 10.74
C ALA A 114 2.61 14.88 10.25
N ILE A 115 3.05 13.76 9.68
CA ILE A 115 2.16 12.66 9.25
C ILE A 115 1.63 11.89 10.46
N GLU A 116 2.49 11.60 11.43
CA GLU A 116 2.10 10.91 12.68
C GLU A 116 1.03 11.69 13.43
N ALA A 117 1.11 13.02 13.46
CA ALA A 117 0.10 13.87 14.09
C ALA A 117 -1.28 13.88 13.39
N LEU A 118 -1.42 13.27 12.20
CA LEU A 118 -2.69 13.10 11.50
C LEU A 118 -3.40 11.78 11.83
N ALA A 119 -2.68 10.82 12.44
CA ALA A 119 -3.21 9.53 12.84
C ALA A 119 -4.03 9.62 14.14
#